data_AF-A0A3A6QB07-F1
#
_entry.id   AF-A0A3A6QB07-F1
#
_cell.length_a   1.000
_cell.length_b   1.000
_cell.length_c   1.000
_cell.angle_alpha   90.00
_cell.angle_beta   90.00
_cell.angle_gamma   90.00
#
_symmetry.space_group_name_H-M   'P 1'
#
loop_
_entity.id
_entity.type
_entity.pdbx_description
1 polymer ?
#
loop_
_entity_poly.entity_id
_entity_poly.type
_entity_poly.pdbx_seq_one_letter_code
_entity_poly.pdbx_strand_id
1 'polypeptide(L)'
;MVDTEAYTIEGPDGSSETLAVPAGLVETLAEPGEEPTTVVSDIVVQALAQHAHSLVHHAEGEPSPELVELNDAAEELFEERFGMSLEDAMGHSH
;
A
#
# COMPACT_ATOMS: atom_id res chain seq x y z
N MET A 1 -12.53 9.03 -23.58
CA MET A 1 -11.52 8.92 -22.51
C MET A 1 -12.14 9.58 -21.29
N VAL A 2 -11.95 9.01 -20.11
CA VAL A 2 -12.37 9.66 -18.85
C VAL A 2 -11.32 10.70 -18.48
N ASP A 3 -11.74 11.74 -17.75
CA ASP A 3 -10.82 12.75 -17.22
C ASP A 3 -9.91 12.13 -16.14
N THR A 4 -8.77 12.77 -15.86
CA THR A 4 -7.79 12.31 -14.89
C THR A 4 -7.34 13.42 -13.96
N GLU A 5 -7.01 13.06 -12.73
CA GLU A 5 -6.39 13.90 -11.72
C GLU A 5 -4.94 13.51 -11.50
N ALA A 6 -4.10 14.49 -11.22
CA ALA A 6 -2.67 14.28 -11.02
C ALA A 6 -2.34 14.16 -9.53
N TYR A 7 -1.60 13.12 -9.18
CA TYR A 7 -0.98 12.95 -7.86
C TYR A 7 0.53 12.98 -8.03
N THR A 8 1.24 13.62 -7.10
CA THR A 8 2.70 13.68 -7.12
C THR A 8 3.25 12.96 -5.89
N ILE A 9 4.23 12.08 -6.12
CA ILE A 9 4.99 11.40 -5.08
C ILE A 9 6.38 12.04 -5.05
N GLU A 10 6.85 12.43 -3.86
CA GLU A 10 8.20 12.93 -3.63
C GLU A 10 9.04 11.85 -2.95
N GLY A 11 10.18 11.52 -3.57
CA GLY A 11 11.16 10.60 -3.04
C GLY A 11 12.07 11.24 -1.98
N PRO A 12 12.69 10.45 -1.11
CA PRO A 12 13.56 10.93 -0.03
C PRO A 12 14.84 11.62 -0.52
N ASP A 13 15.23 11.37 -1.77
CA ASP A 13 16.36 12.00 -2.45
C ASP A 13 15.98 13.31 -3.18
N GLY A 14 14.72 13.74 -3.05
CA GLY A 14 14.17 14.91 -3.75
C GLY A 14 13.75 14.62 -5.19
N SER A 15 13.75 13.36 -5.62
CA SER A 15 13.08 12.97 -6.87
C SER A 15 11.56 13.16 -6.75
N SER A 16 10.88 13.36 -7.88
CA SER A 16 9.42 13.41 -7.90
C SER A 16 8.87 12.74 -9.15
N GLU A 17 7.71 12.10 -8.98
CA GLU A 17 6.96 11.47 -10.06
C GLU A 17 5.50 11.88 -9.97
N THR A 18 4.91 12.24 -11.11
CA THR A 18 3.49 12.56 -11.20
C THR A 18 2.78 11.45 -11.96
N LEU A 19 1.73 10.90 -11.36
CA LEU A 19 0.85 9.90 -11.96
C LEU A 19 -0.53 10.48 -12.24
N ALA A 20 -1.17 9.98 -13.30
CA ALA A 20 -2.55 10.31 -13.64
C ALA A 20 -3.49 9.20 -13.16
N VAL A 21 -4.48 9.58 -12.35
CA VAL A 21 -5.52 8.68 -11.82
C VAL A 21 -6.86 9.09 -12.43
N PRO A 22 -7.74 8.16 -12.83
CA PRO A 22 -9.08 8.51 -13.32
C PRO A 22 -9.83 9.41 -12.32
N ALA A 23 -10.31 10.56 -12.78
CA ALA A 23 -11.08 11.48 -11.95
C ALA A 23 -12.34 10.78 -11.42
N GLY A 24 -12.71 11.01 -10.16
CA GLY A 24 -13.85 10.33 -9.54
C GLY A 24 -13.49 9.02 -8.86
N LEU A 25 -12.38 8.36 -9.22
CA LEU A 25 -12.05 7.03 -8.68
C LEU A 25 -11.66 7.12 -7.21
N VAL A 26 -10.82 8.08 -6.84
CA VAL A 26 -10.37 8.24 -5.47
C VAL A 26 -11.54 8.66 -4.56
N GLU A 27 -12.40 9.58 -5.01
CA GLU A 27 -13.59 9.94 -4.23
C GLU A 27 -14.61 8.79 -4.12
N THR A 28 -14.64 7.87 -5.08
CA THR A 28 -15.49 6.68 -5.00
C THR A 28 -15.01 5.69 -3.92
N LEU A 29 -13.69 5.64 -3.68
CA LEU A 29 -13.08 4.78 -2.66
C LEU A 29 -13.08 5.43 -1.27
N ALA A 30 -13.12 6.76 -1.21
CA ALA A 30 -13.06 7.53 0.02
C ALA A 30 -14.27 7.33 0.94
N GLU A 31 -14.03 7.25 2.24
CA GLU A 31 -15.07 7.40 3.25
C GLU A 31 -15.55 8.87 3.39
N PRO A 32 -16.76 9.12 3.92
CA PRO A 32 -17.26 10.47 4.11
C PRO A 32 -16.33 11.33 4.98
N GLY A 33 -15.74 12.37 4.38
CA GLY A 33 -14.82 13.29 5.07
C GLY A 33 -13.35 12.88 5.02
N GLU A 34 -13.03 11.82 4.29
CA GLU A 34 -11.66 11.39 4.03
C GLU A 34 -11.02 12.21 2.90
N GLU A 35 -9.77 12.61 3.10
CA GLU A 35 -9.01 13.34 2.09
C GLU A 35 -8.54 12.39 0.97
N PRO A 36 -8.63 12.75 -0.32
CA PRO A 36 -8.19 11.90 -1.43
C PRO A 36 -6.73 11.44 -1.31
N THR A 37 -5.86 12.28 -0.75
CA THR A 37 -4.46 11.94 -0.51
C THR A 37 -4.29 10.85 0.54
N THR A 38 -5.17 10.78 1.54
CA THR A 38 -5.21 9.69 2.52
C THR A 38 -5.50 8.38 1.82
N VAL A 39 -6.58 8.33 1.03
CA VAL A 39 -6.96 7.14 0.25
C VAL A 39 -5.81 6.63 -0.63
N VAL A 40 -5.16 7.54 -1.37
CA VAL A 40 -4.02 7.16 -2.23
C VAL A 40 -2.86 6.63 -1.40
N SER A 41 -2.54 7.28 -0.27
CA SER A 41 -1.47 6.81 0.60
C SER A 41 -1.77 5.47 1.27
N ASP A 42 -3.02 5.21 1.61
CA ASP A 42 -3.49 3.94 2.17
C ASP A 42 -3.33 2.81 1.16
N ILE A 43 -3.74 3.04 -0.09
CA ILE A 43 -3.53 2.09 -1.19
C ILE A 43 -2.04 1.77 -1.37
N VAL A 44 -1.15 2.76 -1.25
CA VAL A 44 0.30 2.54 -1.36
C VAL A 44 0.79 1.63 -0.22
N VAL A 45 0.44 1.92 1.03
CA VAL A 45 0.85 1.09 2.19
C VAL A 45 0.30 -0.32 2.06
N GLN A 46 -0.99 -0.46 1.74
CA GLN A 46 -1.63 -1.75 1.55
C GLN A 46 -0.96 -2.56 0.45
N ALA A 47 -0.70 -1.95 -0.72
CA ALA A 47 -0.06 -2.65 -1.84
C ALA A 47 1.37 -3.09 -1.49
N LEU A 48 2.17 -2.24 -0.84
CA LEU A 48 3.54 -2.57 -0.45
C LEU A 48 3.56 -3.71 0.58
N ALA A 49 2.68 -3.68 1.59
CA ALA A 49 2.55 -4.74 2.58
C ALA A 49 2.16 -6.08 1.93
N GLN A 50 1.15 -6.08 1.04
CA GLN A 50 0.74 -7.27 0.30
C GLN A 50 1.85 -7.81 -0.60
N HIS A 51 2.63 -6.94 -1.25
CA HIS A 51 3.77 -7.35 -2.07
C HIS A 51 4.89 -7.97 -1.23
N ALA A 52 5.26 -7.37 -0.10
CA ALA A 52 6.26 -7.92 0.82
C ALA A 52 5.83 -9.31 1.35
N HIS A 53 4.57 -9.43 1.77
CA HIS A 53 3.99 -10.68 2.25
C HIS A 53 4.03 -11.77 1.18
N SER A 54 3.66 -11.45 -0.06
CA SER A 54 3.76 -12.40 -1.17
C SER A 54 5.19 -12.84 -1.46
N LEU A 55 6.19 -11.97 -1.26
CA LEU A 55 7.60 -12.32 -1.49
C LEU A 55 8.15 -13.26 -0.42
N VAL A 56 7.60 -13.23 0.80
CA VAL A 56 8.05 -14.08 1.92
C VAL A 56 7.25 -15.37 2.01
N HIS A 57 5.92 -15.30 1.90
CA HIS A 57 5.03 -16.44 2.18
C HIS A 57 4.53 -17.17 0.93
N HIS A 58 4.70 -16.58 -0.26
CA HIS A 58 4.22 -17.18 -1.52
C HIS A 58 5.32 -17.35 -2.58
N ALA A 59 6.57 -17.01 -2.26
CA ALA A 59 7.70 -17.30 -3.14
C ALA A 59 8.10 -18.78 -3.09
N GLU A 60 8.67 -19.27 -4.19
CA GLU A 60 9.23 -20.62 -4.23
C GLU A 60 10.60 -20.66 -3.53
N GLY A 61 10.65 -21.33 -2.37
CA GLY A 61 11.87 -21.52 -1.58
C GLY A 61 11.86 -20.75 -0.27
N GLU A 62 12.97 -20.85 0.46
CA GLU A 62 13.14 -20.13 1.72
C GLU A 62 13.52 -18.66 1.44
N PRO A 63 12.79 -17.66 1.99
CA PRO A 63 13.14 -16.26 1.83
C PRO A 63 14.47 -15.94 2.52
N SER A 64 15.17 -14.92 2.02
CA SER A 64 16.37 -14.43 2.72
C SER A 64 15.97 -13.75 4.04
N PRO A 65 16.84 -13.76 5.06
CA PRO A 65 16.57 -13.07 6.33
C PRO A 65 16.22 -11.58 6.15
N GLU A 66 16.87 -10.91 5.19
CA GLU A 66 16.59 -9.50 4.86
C GLU A 66 15.16 -9.31 4.31
N LEU A 67 14.66 -10.23 3.49
CA LEU A 67 13.28 -10.14 2.99
C LEU A 67 12.26 -10.38 4.10
N VAL A 68 12.57 -11.25 5.05
CA VAL A 68 11.73 -11.47 6.24
C VAL A 68 11.67 -10.18 7.08
N GLU A 69 12.82 -9.55 7.36
CA GLU A 69 12.85 -8.28 8.11
C GLU A 69 12.07 -7.15 7.40
N LEU A 70 12.14 -7.08 6.07
CA LEU A 70 11.35 -6.11 5.28
C LEU A 70 9.85 -6.40 5.34
N ASN A 71 9.44 -7.67 5.32
CA ASN A 71 8.04 -8.04 5.48
C ASN A 71 7.52 -7.67 6.86
N ASP A 72 8.25 -8.02 7.91
CA ASP A 72 7.85 -7.72 9.30
C ASP A 72 7.65 -6.21 9.50
N ALA A 73 8.54 -5.38 8.96
CA ALA A 73 8.40 -3.93 9.01
C ALA A 73 7.21 -3.41 8.20
N ALA A 74 6.90 -4.02 7.05
CA ALA A 74 5.74 -3.64 6.24
C ALA A 74 4.42 -4.03 6.92
N GLU A 75 4.36 -5.19 7.58
CA GLU A 75 3.22 -5.64 8.37
C GLU A 75 3.01 -4.75 9.60
N GLU A 76 4.07 -4.33 10.30
CA GLU A 76 4.00 -3.37 11.41
C GLU A 76 3.42 -2.03 10.95
N LEU A 77 3.95 -1.45 9.85
CA LEU A 77 3.44 -0.19 9.30
C LEU A 77 1.99 -0.29 8.82
N PHE A 78 1.60 -1.45 8.29
CA PHE A 78 0.21 -1.73 7.94
C PHE A 78 -0.67 -1.73 9.19
N GLU A 79 -0.30 -2.49 10.22
CA GLU A 79 -1.09 -2.61 11.46
C GLU A 79 -1.21 -1.27 12.19
N GLU A 80 -0.12 -0.49 12.29
CA GLU A 80 -0.14 0.86 12.85
C GLU A 80 -1.12 1.78 12.12
N ARG A 81 -1.22 1.63 10.79
CA ARG A 81 -2.03 2.50 9.95
C ARG A 81 -3.52 2.11 9.94
N PHE A 82 -3.82 0.82 9.85
CA PHE A 82 -5.19 0.31 9.67
C PHE A 82 -5.82 -0.23 10.96
N GLY A 83 -5.04 -0.39 12.03
CA GLY A 83 -5.53 -0.89 13.32
C GLY A 83 -5.91 -2.37 13.30
N MET A 84 -5.45 -3.12 12.31
CA MET A 84 -5.63 -4.57 12.20
C MET A 84 -4.43 -5.20 11.48
N SER A 85 -4.19 -6.48 11.75
CA SER A 85 -3.10 -7.21 11.11
C SER A 85 -3.34 -7.37 9.59
N LEU A 86 -2.25 -7.50 8.83
CA LEU A 86 -2.35 -7.78 7.39
C LEU A 86 -3.03 -9.14 7.13
N GLU A 87 -2.74 -10.15 7.95
CA GLU A 87 -3.36 -11.47 7.85
C GLU A 87 -4.88 -11.40 7.99
N ASP A 88 -5.37 -10.67 9.00
CA ASP A 88 -6.80 -10.43 9.21
C ASP A 88 -7.42 -9.69 8.02
N ALA A 89 -6.74 -8.67 7.49
CA ALA A 89 -7.22 -7.87 6.37
C ALA A 89 -7.31 -8.68 5.06
N MET A 90 -6.41 -9.63 4.86
CA MET A 90 -6.44 -10.55 3.70
C MET A 90 -7.46 -11.68 3.85
N GLY A 91 -8.06 -11.84 5.04
CA GLY A 91 -8.89 -13.00 5.36
C GLY A 91 -8.10 -14.31 5.35
N HIS A 92 -6.78 -14.22 5.53
CA HIS A 92 -5.90 -15.36 5.64
C HIS A 92 -5.79 -15.75 7.11
N SER A 93 -6.09 -17.01 7.41
CA SER A 93 -5.53 -17.67 8.59
C SER A 93 -4.44 -18.58 8.06
N HIS A 94 -3.18 -18.19 8.25
CA HIS A 94 -2.05 -19.09 7.98
C HIS A 94 -1.98 -20.22 9.01
#